data_AF-A0A310SK87-F1
#
_entry.id   AF-A0A310SK87-F1
#
_cell.length_a   1.000
_cell.length_b   1.000
_cell.length_c   1.000
_cell.angle_alpha   90.00
_cell.angle_beta   90.00
_cell.angle_gamma   90.00
#
_symmetry.space_group_name_H-M   'P 1'
#
loop_
_entity.id
_entity.type
_entity.pdbx_description
1 polymer ?
#
loop_
_entity_poly.entity_id
_entity_poly.type
_entity_poly.pdbx_seq_one_letter_code
_entity_poly.pdbx_strand_id
1 'polypeptide(L)'
;MKDAKNLSLEDNEGWKKELELKNRRIAELEDQLVACRSANNSDNECTQSLKLMDELKEEKESWRKEMEVKNERISQLEDEIESLKGLTKESKRCKDNETRVQDNDETWKLEIELKNRRIVELEQEMESLENFLKEHADTESVRDLEIVIERKSRRIEELEDTVAEFEDFLKQNPDVKELHDLRCQVTVGNRRIQELERWIQKNGENRESRIDQERVIVLEEMVTQLEEYVKEHNVDVLKRKLQDRECRIEQLQSRVGYLEKELLRVEESHRGKDEQKSGQEKGTTMNPDDFPCSQAIDAHLELREKEQKMKKMEHAISEKDNKIQEYEQQIVESKEEISKLRKEVVTLKKELSEYDDIGVLKEEIRVRDERIQQLEDEVDSLERAFSERIDLEQIEELVNVIKEKEDKERQLSKDLTEKRNKIEELNEALRESVVIISESERKCKNEEKMRKEALQRINKLEQRITSMQSASALKCITCQPLLSKLQKYEKKLKRLTEERILQLEDLRQVKREALKAAVSEKDAHLALLELSGIKTAAQSEHADQLKADRKRLLEKLKKEDEKSIELSVESSPTDAEGTPQLLTKVLETSDDDDEETANDRCSDSNSPRPATTNGESCADS
;
A
#
# COMPACT_ATOMS: atom_id res chain seq x y z
N MET A 1 6.20 92.81 36.61
CA MET A 1 7.66 92.69 36.35
C MET A 1 8.31 94.01 35.91
N LYS A 2 7.56 95.04 35.46
CA LYS A 2 8.15 96.38 35.24
C LYS A 2 8.27 97.16 36.56
N ASP A 3 7.29 96.98 37.42
CA ASP A 3 6.98 97.84 38.57
C ASP A 3 7.98 97.63 39.72
N ALA A 4 8.36 96.37 39.96
CA ALA A 4 9.40 95.98 40.91
C ALA A 4 10.82 96.50 40.57
N LYS A 5 11.05 97.00 39.34
CA LYS A 5 12.33 97.65 38.99
C LYS A 5 12.39 99.13 39.33
N ASN A 6 11.25 99.80 39.54
CA ASN A 6 11.24 101.24 39.80
C ASN A 6 11.53 101.57 41.27
N LEU A 7 10.88 100.89 42.23
CA LEU A 7 11.15 101.11 43.66
C LEU A 7 12.63 100.86 44.01
N SER A 8 13.22 99.80 43.45
CA SER A 8 14.64 99.46 43.63
C SER A 8 15.63 100.52 43.10
N LEU A 9 15.18 101.47 42.27
CA LEU A 9 16.00 102.60 41.81
C LEU A 9 15.85 103.82 42.71
N GLU A 10 14.64 104.11 43.17
CA GLU A 10 14.36 105.25 44.06
C GLU A 10 15.01 105.07 45.44
N ASP A 11 14.91 103.87 46.03
CA ASP A 11 15.60 103.55 47.30
C ASP A 11 17.13 103.68 47.18
N ASN A 12 17.70 103.18 46.08
CA ASN A 12 19.14 103.17 45.85
C ASN A 12 19.68 104.59 45.58
N GLU A 13 18.91 105.46 44.92
CA GLU A 13 19.23 106.90 44.88
C GLU A 13 19.10 107.57 46.26
N GLY A 14 18.16 107.16 47.10
CA GLY A 14 17.98 107.67 48.46
C GLY A 14 19.23 107.46 49.33
N TRP A 15 19.67 106.21 49.47
CA TRP A 15 20.89 105.85 50.21
C TRP A 15 22.13 106.55 49.65
N LYS A 16 22.25 106.68 48.32
CA LYS A 16 23.37 107.39 47.69
C LYS A 16 23.39 108.89 48.04
N LYS A 17 22.24 109.56 48.03
CA LYS A 17 22.12 110.98 48.39
C LYS A 17 22.42 111.20 49.88
N GLU A 18 21.97 110.30 50.76
CA GLU A 18 22.30 110.35 52.19
C GLU A 18 23.81 110.15 52.44
N LEU A 19 24.44 109.20 51.74
CA LEU A 19 25.88 108.95 51.82
C LEU A 19 26.71 110.16 51.34
N GLU A 20 26.33 110.81 50.24
CA GLU A 20 26.97 112.05 49.78
C GLU A 20 26.82 113.19 50.79
N LEU A 21 25.68 113.31 51.47
CA LEU A 21 25.41 114.34 52.47
C LEU A 21 26.22 114.08 53.76
N LYS A 22 26.30 112.82 54.21
CA LYS A 22 27.17 112.39 55.32
C LYS A 22 28.66 112.61 55.02
N ASN A 23 29.12 112.24 53.82
CA ASN A 23 30.51 112.47 53.40
C ASN A 23 30.86 113.96 53.33
N ARG A 24 29.93 114.81 52.85
CA ARG A 24 30.11 116.28 52.87
C ARG A 24 30.22 116.82 54.29
N ARG A 25 29.43 116.29 55.23
CA ARG A 25 29.50 116.67 56.65
C ARG A 25 30.79 116.20 57.32
N ILE A 26 31.34 115.05 56.93
CA ILE A 26 32.66 114.61 57.40
C ILE A 26 33.74 115.58 56.92
N ALA A 27 33.75 115.97 55.64
CA ALA A 27 34.70 116.96 55.12
C ALA A 27 34.60 118.32 55.86
N GLU A 28 33.38 118.81 56.12
CA GLU A 28 33.19 120.03 56.94
C GLU A 28 33.80 119.91 58.34
N LEU A 29 33.73 118.73 58.98
CA LEU A 29 34.28 118.48 60.31
C LEU A 29 35.81 118.29 60.28
N GLU A 30 36.35 117.72 59.21
CA GLU A 30 37.79 117.62 58.98
C GLU A 30 38.41 119.00 58.74
N ASP A 31 37.77 119.86 57.93
CA ASP A 31 38.18 121.27 57.74
C ASP A 31 38.12 122.05 59.06
N GLN A 32 37.08 121.84 59.89
CA GLN A 32 37.00 122.44 61.23
C GLN A 32 38.12 121.95 62.16
N LEU A 33 38.46 120.65 62.13
CA LEU A 33 39.60 120.10 62.90
C LEU A 33 40.95 120.65 62.42
N VAL A 34 41.13 120.87 61.12
CA VAL A 34 42.33 121.51 60.56
C VAL A 34 42.41 122.98 60.96
N ALA A 35 41.29 123.71 60.93
CA ALA A 35 41.22 125.09 61.42
C ALA A 35 41.60 125.18 62.91
N CYS A 36 41.03 124.33 63.77
CA CYS A 36 41.36 124.29 65.20
C CYS A 36 42.84 123.96 65.46
N ARG A 37 43.49 123.10 64.65
CA ARG A 37 44.95 122.86 64.76
C ARG A 37 45.82 124.06 64.39
N SER A 38 45.28 125.06 63.69
CA SER A 38 46.03 126.27 63.30
C SER A 38 46.00 127.39 64.35
N ALA A 39 45.12 127.29 65.36
CA ALA A 39 44.97 128.26 66.44
C ALA A 39 45.44 127.63 67.78
N ASN A 40 46.65 127.97 68.21
CA ASN A 40 47.29 127.30 69.35
C ASN A 40 47.01 127.99 70.70
N ASN A 41 46.95 127.17 71.76
CA ASN A 41 47.05 127.50 73.20
C ASN A 41 45.78 127.88 73.98
N SER A 42 44.92 126.89 74.25
CA SER A 42 44.36 126.73 75.61
C SER A 42 44.23 125.23 75.96
N ASP A 43 44.73 124.80 77.13
CA ASP A 43 44.78 123.37 77.49
C ASP A 43 43.40 122.76 77.79
N ASN A 44 42.37 123.59 77.96
CA ASN A 44 41.02 123.13 78.31
C ASN A 44 40.28 122.54 77.09
N GLU A 45 40.45 123.16 75.91
CA GLU A 45 39.79 122.76 74.66
C GLU A 45 40.29 121.41 74.13
N CYS A 46 41.56 121.08 74.40
CA CYS A 46 42.17 119.80 74.07
C CYS A 46 41.38 118.61 74.64
N THR A 47 40.93 118.70 75.90
CA THR A 47 40.13 117.64 76.54
C THR A 47 38.72 117.49 75.94
N GLN A 48 38.19 118.55 75.34
CA GLN A 48 36.87 118.56 74.72
C GLN A 48 36.93 117.99 73.30
N SER A 49 37.97 118.31 72.53
CA SER A 49 38.25 117.67 71.24
C SER A 49 38.54 116.16 71.37
N LEU A 50 39.17 115.73 72.47
CA LEU A 50 39.45 114.30 72.68
C LEU A 50 38.16 113.48 72.85
N LYS A 51 37.19 113.97 73.64
CA LYS A 51 35.89 113.32 73.83
C LYS A 51 35.10 113.20 72.52
N LEU A 52 35.06 114.27 71.72
CA LEU A 52 34.42 114.25 70.41
C LEU A 52 35.06 113.24 69.45
N MET A 53 36.37 112.98 69.56
CA MET A 53 37.01 111.89 68.79
C MET A 53 36.59 110.50 69.26
N ASP A 54 36.49 110.25 70.56
CA ASP A 54 36.07 108.94 71.08
C ASP A 54 34.58 108.69 70.80
N GLU A 55 33.71 109.69 70.94
CA GLU A 55 32.29 109.61 70.57
C GLU A 55 32.11 109.28 69.07
N LEU A 56 32.80 110.00 68.17
CA LEU A 56 32.79 109.74 66.72
C LEU A 56 33.31 108.33 66.37
N LYS A 57 34.27 107.82 67.16
CA LYS A 57 34.88 106.51 66.98
C LYS A 57 33.97 105.38 67.46
N GLU A 58 33.25 105.56 68.57
CA GLU A 58 32.19 104.63 68.99
C GLU A 58 31.04 104.60 67.98
N GLU A 59 30.63 105.76 67.45
CA GLU A 59 29.60 105.82 66.41
C GLU A 59 30.05 105.06 65.14
N LYS A 60 31.29 105.30 64.67
CA LYS A 60 31.89 104.58 63.54
C LYS A 60 31.97 103.07 63.75
N GLU A 61 32.24 102.63 64.98
CA GLU A 61 32.29 101.21 65.34
C GLU A 61 30.88 100.58 65.43
N SER A 62 29.85 101.39 65.73
CA SER A 62 28.43 101.01 65.64
C SER A 62 27.98 100.85 64.18
N TRP A 63 28.23 101.86 63.33
CA TRP A 63 27.94 101.81 61.89
C TRP A 63 28.62 100.61 61.20
N ARG A 64 29.85 100.24 61.61
CA ARG A 64 30.53 99.03 61.13
C ARG A 64 29.70 97.77 61.42
N LYS A 65 29.29 97.57 62.68
CA LYS A 65 28.55 96.37 63.12
C LYS A 65 27.18 96.27 62.45
N GLU A 66 26.50 97.39 62.26
CA GLU A 66 25.22 97.42 61.53
C GLU A 66 25.40 97.01 60.06
N MET A 67 26.46 97.48 59.40
CA MET A 67 26.78 97.10 58.03
C MET A 67 27.18 95.61 57.92
N GLU A 68 27.89 95.09 58.90
CA GLU A 68 28.30 93.68 58.97
C GLU A 68 27.09 92.75 59.10
N VAL A 69 26.13 93.08 59.97
CA VAL A 69 24.83 92.37 60.09
C VAL A 69 24.01 92.46 58.79
N LYS A 70 24.04 93.59 58.08
CA LYS A 70 23.37 93.73 56.78
C LYS A 70 24.01 92.86 55.70
N ASN A 71 25.35 92.79 55.64
CA ASN A 71 26.06 91.92 54.71
C ASN A 71 25.77 90.43 54.98
N GLU A 72 25.76 90.02 56.24
CA GLU A 72 25.39 88.65 56.65
C GLU A 72 23.98 88.28 56.15
N ARG A 73 23.01 89.20 56.27
CA ARG A 73 21.64 88.97 55.78
C ARG A 73 21.54 88.98 54.24
N ILE A 74 22.42 89.71 53.54
CA ILE A 74 22.51 89.65 52.07
C ILE A 74 22.99 88.27 51.63
N SER A 75 24.07 87.74 52.23
CA SER A 75 24.61 86.42 51.87
C SER A 75 23.56 85.30 52.05
N GLN A 76 22.80 85.34 53.15
CA GLN A 76 21.70 84.39 53.39
C GLN A 76 20.63 84.46 52.29
N LEU A 77 20.26 85.65 51.83
CA LEU A 77 19.27 85.82 50.76
C LEU A 77 19.82 85.34 49.40
N GLU A 78 21.12 85.44 49.15
CA GLU A 78 21.75 84.90 47.94
C GLU A 78 21.75 83.36 47.92
N ASP A 79 22.00 82.72 49.06
CA ASP A 79 21.90 81.26 49.24
C ASP A 79 20.45 80.74 49.13
N GLU A 80 19.48 81.45 49.74
CA GLU A 80 18.04 81.19 49.58
C GLU A 80 17.65 81.26 48.09
N ILE A 81 18.15 82.26 47.35
CA ILE A 81 17.88 82.48 45.92
C ILE A 81 18.52 81.40 45.02
N GLU A 82 19.76 80.97 45.23
CA GLU A 82 20.36 79.90 44.41
C GLU A 82 19.72 78.53 44.68
N SER A 83 19.32 78.27 45.93
CA SER A 83 18.55 77.07 46.29
C SER A 83 17.22 76.98 45.51
N LEU A 84 16.49 78.10 45.43
CA LEU A 84 15.24 78.19 44.64
C LEU A 84 15.48 78.06 43.13
N LYS A 85 16.61 78.57 42.59
CA LYS A 85 17.02 78.32 41.19
C LYS A 85 17.29 76.83 40.93
N GLY A 86 17.87 76.11 41.91
CA GLY A 86 18.09 74.66 41.84
C GLY A 86 16.78 73.90 41.59
N LEU A 87 15.82 74.05 42.51
CA LEU A 87 14.50 73.42 42.42
C LEU A 87 13.76 73.79 41.11
N THR A 88 13.93 75.02 40.63
CA THR A 88 13.32 75.49 39.37
C THR A 88 13.93 74.81 38.13
N LYS A 89 15.23 74.48 38.14
CA LYS A 89 15.88 73.70 37.06
C LYS A 89 15.37 72.25 37.06
N GLU A 90 15.25 71.65 38.24
CA GLU A 90 14.83 70.25 38.40
C GLU A 90 13.36 70.04 37.99
N SER A 91 12.47 70.96 38.38
CA SER A 91 11.06 70.94 37.96
C SER A 91 10.85 70.98 36.44
N LYS A 92 11.74 71.65 35.69
CA LYS A 92 11.71 71.64 34.21
C LYS A 92 12.09 70.26 33.66
N ARG A 93 13.17 69.66 34.18
CA ARG A 93 13.67 68.35 33.74
C ARG A 93 12.65 67.22 33.91
N CYS A 94 11.75 67.31 34.90
CA CYS A 94 10.63 66.38 35.04
C CYS A 94 9.63 66.50 33.88
N LYS A 95 9.28 67.72 33.45
CA LYS A 95 8.28 67.96 32.39
C LYS A 95 8.74 67.49 31.02
N ASP A 96 10.02 67.68 30.71
CA ASP A 96 10.60 67.23 29.42
C ASP A 96 10.59 65.69 29.28
N ASN A 97 10.59 64.96 30.40
CA ASN A 97 10.39 63.50 30.40
C ASN A 97 8.90 63.12 30.28
N GLU A 98 8.01 63.88 30.93
CA GLU A 98 6.56 63.64 30.97
C GLU A 98 5.94 63.72 29.56
N THR A 99 6.26 64.76 28.80
CA THR A 99 5.83 64.88 27.38
C THR A 99 6.34 63.72 26.52
N ARG A 100 7.58 63.29 26.75
CA ARG A 100 8.21 62.22 25.96
C ARG A 100 7.63 60.83 26.28
N VAL A 101 7.06 60.60 27.46
CA VAL A 101 6.26 59.39 27.72
C VAL A 101 4.94 59.45 26.95
N GLN A 102 4.28 60.62 26.96
CA GLN A 102 2.98 60.82 26.32
C GLN A 102 3.02 60.60 24.79
N ASP A 103 4.06 61.05 24.09
CA ASP A 103 4.27 60.80 22.65
C ASP A 103 4.34 59.29 22.31
N ASN A 104 4.96 58.49 23.19
CA ASN A 104 5.05 57.04 23.02
C ASN A 104 3.68 56.38 23.22
N ASP A 105 2.94 56.78 24.26
CA ASP A 105 1.61 56.26 24.56
C ASP A 105 0.59 56.52 23.43
N GLU A 106 0.69 57.65 22.72
CA GLU A 106 -0.13 57.91 21.52
C GLU A 106 0.33 57.06 20.31
N THR A 107 1.64 56.85 20.15
CA THR A 107 2.18 55.97 19.10
C THR A 107 1.69 54.52 19.26
N TRP A 108 1.73 53.97 20.47
CA TRP A 108 1.23 52.61 20.76
C TRP A 108 -0.28 52.47 20.55
N LYS A 109 -1.09 53.49 20.88
CA LYS A 109 -2.54 53.48 20.61
C LYS A 109 -2.83 53.38 19.12
N LEU A 110 -2.16 54.19 18.29
CA LEU A 110 -2.35 54.16 16.84
C LEU A 110 -1.93 52.83 16.23
N GLU A 111 -0.86 52.19 16.73
CA GLU A 111 -0.45 50.85 16.27
C GLU A 111 -1.48 49.77 16.66
N ILE A 112 -2.06 49.84 17.86
CA ILE A 112 -3.12 48.94 18.31
C ILE A 112 -4.40 49.14 17.49
N GLU A 113 -4.82 50.37 17.22
CA GLU A 113 -6.00 50.67 16.40
C GLU A 113 -5.84 50.16 14.95
N LEU A 114 -4.65 50.28 14.37
CA LEU A 114 -4.35 49.74 13.04
C LEU A 114 -4.38 48.20 13.03
N LYS A 115 -3.82 47.54 14.04
CA LYS A 115 -3.87 46.08 14.18
C LYS A 115 -5.30 45.58 14.37
N ASN A 116 -6.08 46.21 15.25
CA ASN A 116 -7.48 45.87 15.48
C ASN A 116 -8.32 46.04 14.21
N ARG A 117 -8.07 47.08 13.40
CA ARG A 117 -8.72 47.23 12.09
C ARG A 117 -8.38 46.08 11.14
N ARG A 118 -7.11 45.68 11.05
CA ARG A 118 -6.72 44.54 10.18
C ARG A 118 -7.23 43.20 10.67
N ILE A 119 -7.44 43.02 11.98
CA ILE A 119 -8.12 41.84 12.53
C ILE A 119 -9.57 41.78 12.02
N VAL A 120 -10.33 42.87 12.13
CA VAL A 120 -11.73 42.92 11.63
C VAL A 120 -11.82 42.70 10.12
N GLU A 121 -10.86 43.22 9.34
CA GLU A 121 -10.76 42.91 7.90
C GLU A 121 -10.53 41.40 7.65
N LEU A 122 -9.62 40.77 8.40
CA LEU A 122 -9.33 39.33 8.28
C LEU A 122 -10.52 38.45 8.74
N GLU A 123 -11.26 38.86 9.77
CA GLU A 123 -12.48 38.20 10.23
C GLU A 123 -13.56 38.22 9.14
N GLN A 124 -13.72 39.34 8.43
CA GLN A 124 -14.64 39.46 7.28
C GLN A 124 -14.16 38.67 6.05
N GLU A 125 -12.85 38.66 5.77
CA GLU A 125 -12.24 37.81 4.73
C GLU A 125 -12.49 36.31 5.04
N MET A 126 -12.36 35.89 6.31
CA MET A 126 -12.66 34.52 6.74
C MET A 126 -14.15 34.17 6.65
N GLU A 127 -15.05 35.01 7.19
CA GLU A 127 -16.51 34.76 7.14
C GLU A 127 -17.01 34.70 5.68
N SER A 128 -16.45 35.50 4.78
CA SER A 128 -16.75 35.41 3.35
C SER A 128 -16.30 34.08 2.73
N LEU A 129 -15.14 33.55 3.11
CA LEU A 129 -14.63 32.26 2.63
C LEU A 129 -15.40 31.06 3.22
N GLU A 130 -15.78 31.13 4.49
CA GLU A 130 -16.61 30.10 5.14
C GLU A 130 -18.01 30.03 4.51
N ASN A 131 -18.64 31.17 4.23
CA ASN A 131 -19.93 31.19 3.53
C ASN A 131 -19.80 30.71 2.08
N PHE A 132 -18.75 31.10 1.34
CA PHE A 132 -18.47 30.56 0.00
C PHE A 132 -18.31 29.03 0.00
N LEU A 133 -17.54 28.48 0.94
CA LEU A 133 -17.37 27.02 1.08
C LEU A 133 -18.66 26.31 1.49
N LYS A 134 -19.54 26.98 2.24
CA LYS A 134 -20.84 26.46 2.68
C LYS A 134 -21.90 26.48 1.58
N GLU A 135 -21.84 27.45 0.67
CA GLU A 135 -22.69 27.54 -0.52
C GLU A 135 -22.23 26.58 -1.64
N HIS A 136 -20.92 26.35 -1.77
CA HIS A 136 -20.34 25.44 -2.77
C HIS A 136 -20.06 24.01 -2.28
N ALA A 137 -20.36 23.69 -1.02
CA ALA A 137 -20.44 22.31 -0.56
C ALA A 137 -21.78 21.71 -1.04
N ASP A 138 -21.73 20.69 -1.90
CA ASP A 138 -22.88 19.92 -2.41
C ASP A 138 -23.52 19.02 -1.31
N THR A 139 -23.88 19.62 -0.17
CA THR A 139 -24.47 18.92 0.98
C THR A 139 -25.79 18.23 0.64
N GLU A 140 -26.47 18.66 -0.43
CA GLU A 140 -27.66 17.99 -0.96
C GLU A 140 -27.32 16.66 -1.64
N SER A 141 -26.29 16.65 -2.50
CA SER A 141 -25.76 15.42 -3.11
C SER A 141 -25.26 14.43 -2.05
N VAL A 142 -24.62 14.94 -0.98
CA VAL A 142 -24.21 14.10 0.17
C VAL A 142 -25.42 13.49 0.88
N ARG A 143 -26.47 14.27 1.19
CA ARG A 143 -27.71 13.75 1.80
C ARG A 143 -28.43 12.73 0.92
N ASP A 144 -28.49 12.96 -0.39
CA ASP A 144 -29.09 12.00 -1.33
C ASP A 144 -28.28 10.69 -1.38
N LEU A 145 -26.95 10.77 -1.32
CA LEU A 145 -26.08 9.60 -1.21
C LEU A 145 -26.25 8.87 0.13
N GLU A 146 -26.38 9.58 1.26
CA GLU A 146 -26.69 8.98 2.58
C GLU A 146 -28.00 8.18 2.53
N ILE A 147 -29.07 8.75 1.95
CA ILE A 147 -30.37 8.08 1.81
C ILE A 147 -30.28 6.87 0.84
N VAL A 148 -29.46 6.95 -0.22
CA VAL A 148 -29.21 5.81 -1.12
C VAL A 148 -28.39 4.72 -0.43
N ILE A 149 -27.43 5.08 0.43
CA ILE A 149 -26.65 4.13 1.24
C ILE A 149 -27.57 3.43 2.24
N GLU A 150 -28.39 4.15 3.00
CA GLU A 150 -29.30 3.56 3.99
C GLU A 150 -30.28 2.56 3.35
N ARG A 151 -30.85 2.90 2.18
CA ARG A 151 -31.69 1.98 1.39
C ARG A 151 -30.93 0.73 0.95
N LYS A 152 -29.65 0.84 0.59
CA LYS A 152 -28.82 -0.30 0.21
C LYS A 152 -28.44 -1.16 1.41
N SER A 153 -28.08 -0.57 2.55
CA SER A 153 -27.79 -1.29 3.79
C SER A 153 -28.97 -2.14 4.24
N ARG A 154 -30.18 -1.56 4.27
CA ARG A 154 -31.41 -2.31 4.58
C ARG A 154 -31.67 -3.45 3.59
N ARG A 155 -31.37 -3.26 2.30
CA ARG A 155 -31.52 -4.33 1.29
C ARG A 155 -30.42 -5.40 1.38
N ILE A 156 -29.28 -5.11 2.01
CA ILE A 156 -28.25 -6.10 2.33
C ILE A 156 -28.71 -6.94 3.52
N GLU A 157 -29.20 -6.29 4.59
CA GLU A 157 -29.79 -6.94 5.77
C GLU A 157 -30.94 -7.90 5.38
N GLU A 158 -31.89 -7.44 4.56
CA GLU A 158 -32.96 -8.27 3.97
C GLU A 158 -32.44 -9.49 3.16
N LEU A 159 -31.26 -9.40 2.55
CA LEU A 159 -30.66 -10.49 1.79
C LEU A 159 -29.88 -11.45 2.69
N GLU A 160 -29.16 -10.93 3.69
CA GLU A 160 -28.43 -11.71 4.70
C GLU A 160 -29.39 -12.59 5.51
N ASP A 161 -30.56 -12.06 5.90
CA ASP A 161 -31.65 -12.85 6.51
C ASP A 161 -32.09 -14.01 5.60
N THR A 162 -32.38 -13.76 4.32
CA THR A 162 -32.80 -14.83 3.39
C THR A 162 -31.69 -15.86 3.15
N VAL A 163 -30.42 -15.46 3.16
CA VAL A 163 -29.28 -16.40 3.05
C VAL A 163 -29.18 -17.26 4.31
N ALA A 164 -29.40 -16.70 5.50
CA ALA A 164 -29.45 -17.48 6.75
C ALA A 164 -30.62 -18.49 6.74
N GLU A 165 -31.80 -18.10 6.27
CA GLU A 165 -32.93 -19.04 6.08
C GLU A 165 -32.59 -20.18 5.10
N PHE A 166 -31.95 -19.87 3.96
CA PHE A 166 -31.51 -20.90 3.01
C PHE A 166 -30.42 -21.81 3.57
N GLU A 167 -29.46 -21.27 4.32
CA GLU A 167 -28.46 -22.08 5.00
C GLU A 167 -29.09 -23.03 6.03
N ASP A 168 -30.02 -22.56 6.85
CA ASP A 168 -30.66 -23.38 7.87
C ASP A 168 -31.62 -24.42 7.27
N PHE A 169 -32.26 -24.12 6.14
CA PHE A 169 -32.94 -25.11 5.32
C PHE A 169 -31.97 -26.20 4.80
N LEU A 170 -30.80 -25.81 4.31
CA LEU A 170 -29.78 -26.76 3.82
C LEU A 170 -29.14 -27.58 4.96
N LYS A 171 -28.98 -27.02 6.17
CA LYS A 171 -28.53 -27.74 7.37
C LYS A 171 -29.56 -28.75 7.87
N GLN A 172 -30.85 -28.44 7.71
CA GLN A 172 -31.96 -29.33 8.07
C GLN A 172 -32.28 -30.40 7.01
N ASN A 173 -31.83 -30.20 5.76
CA ASN A 173 -32.06 -31.13 4.67
C ASN A 173 -31.25 -32.44 4.87
N PRO A 174 -31.91 -33.61 5.00
CA PRO A 174 -31.22 -34.87 5.29
C PRO A 174 -30.27 -35.28 4.17
N ASP A 175 -30.65 -35.09 2.90
CA ASP A 175 -29.85 -35.47 1.74
C ASP A 175 -28.51 -34.71 1.70
N VAL A 176 -28.51 -33.43 2.08
CA VAL A 176 -27.31 -32.59 2.16
C VAL A 176 -26.39 -33.07 3.28
N LYS A 177 -26.95 -33.51 4.41
CA LYS A 177 -26.20 -34.10 5.52
C LYS A 177 -25.65 -35.49 5.17
N GLU A 178 -26.43 -36.33 4.50
CA GLU A 178 -25.96 -37.63 4.02
C GLU A 178 -24.85 -37.47 2.97
N LEU A 179 -24.95 -36.49 2.06
CA LEU A 179 -23.86 -36.13 1.14
C LEU A 179 -22.61 -35.60 1.87
N HIS A 180 -22.77 -34.87 2.98
CA HIS A 180 -21.66 -34.47 3.84
C HIS A 180 -20.97 -35.69 4.46
N ASP A 181 -21.74 -36.59 5.06
CA ASP A 181 -21.21 -37.74 5.80
C ASP A 181 -20.66 -38.84 4.86
N LEU A 182 -21.23 -39.01 3.66
CA LEU A 182 -20.67 -39.82 2.59
C LEU A 182 -19.34 -39.23 2.08
N ARG A 183 -19.24 -37.89 1.92
CA ARG A 183 -17.97 -37.25 1.55
C ARG A 183 -16.89 -37.47 2.62
N CYS A 184 -17.24 -37.41 3.90
CA CYS A 184 -16.33 -37.75 5.00
C CYS A 184 -15.90 -39.23 4.98
N GLN A 185 -16.81 -40.16 4.66
CA GLN A 185 -16.46 -41.58 4.48
C GLN A 185 -15.52 -41.78 3.28
N VAL A 186 -15.76 -41.10 2.15
CA VAL A 186 -14.89 -41.15 0.96
C VAL A 186 -13.50 -40.58 1.23
N THR A 187 -13.35 -39.48 1.98
CA THR A 187 -12.01 -38.95 2.31
C THR A 187 -11.23 -39.87 3.26
N VAL A 188 -11.91 -40.51 4.23
CA VAL A 188 -11.29 -41.54 5.08
C VAL A 188 -10.91 -42.79 4.26
N GLY A 189 -11.78 -43.23 3.34
CA GLY A 189 -11.51 -44.32 2.41
C GLY A 189 -10.29 -44.05 1.51
N ASN A 190 -10.24 -42.87 0.89
CA ASN A 190 -9.12 -42.44 0.04
C ASN A 190 -7.81 -42.36 0.83
N ARG A 191 -7.82 -41.84 2.06
CA ARG A 191 -6.64 -41.85 2.95
C ARG A 191 -6.18 -43.27 3.24
N ARG A 192 -7.10 -44.21 3.44
CA ARG A 192 -6.77 -45.63 3.68
C ARG A 192 -6.24 -46.32 2.43
N ILE A 193 -6.76 -46.00 1.24
CA ILE A 193 -6.23 -46.46 -0.04
C ILE A 193 -4.78 -45.98 -0.20
N GLN A 194 -4.51 -44.69 0.03
CA GLN A 194 -3.15 -44.12 -0.02
C GLN A 194 -2.18 -44.74 1.00
N GLU A 195 -2.65 -45.24 2.14
CA GLU A 195 -1.83 -46.03 3.09
C GLU A 195 -1.46 -47.40 2.53
N LEU A 196 -2.42 -48.08 1.90
CA LEU A 196 -2.22 -49.39 1.29
C LEU A 196 -1.33 -49.31 0.03
N GLU A 197 -1.52 -48.30 -0.81
CA GLU A 197 -0.66 -48.04 -1.98
C GLU A 197 0.80 -47.84 -1.59
N ARG A 198 1.08 -46.99 -0.58
CA ARG A 198 2.44 -46.79 -0.03
C ARG A 198 3.02 -48.06 0.58
N TRP A 199 2.20 -48.90 1.19
CA TRP A 199 2.63 -50.20 1.74
C TRP A 199 2.95 -51.21 0.63
N ILE A 200 2.14 -51.24 -0.44
CA ILE A 200 2.37 -52.07 -1.63
C ILE A 200 3.66 -51.64 -2.32
N GLN A 201 3.83 -50.35 -2.62
CA GLN A 201 5.02 -49.82 -3.29
C GLN A 201 6.31 -50.21 -2.55
N LYS A 202 6.36 -49.93 -1.24
CA LYS A 202 7.50 -50.25 -0.37
C LYS A 202 7.82 -51.74 -0.28
N ASN A 203 6.83 -52.62 -0.45
CA ASN A 203 7.01 -54.07 -0.42
C ASN A 203 7.27 -54.69 -1.79
N GLY A 204 6.84 -54.05 -2.88
CA GLY A 204 7.13 -54.45 -4.26
C GLY A 204 8.59 -54.19 -4.60
N GLU A 205 9.04 -52.93 -4.46
CA GLU A 205 10.43 -52.51 -4.68
C GLU A 205 11.43 -53.39 -3.91
N ASN A 206 11.13 -53.66 -2.63
CA ASN A 206 11.96 -54.46 -1.73
C ASN A 206 11.83 -56.00 -1.92
N ARG A 207 10.96 -56.46 -2.83
CA ARG A 207 10.90 -57.87 -3.27
C ARG A 207 11.58 -58.05 -4.62
N GLU A 208 11.21 -57.25 -5.62
CA GLU A 208 11.74 -57.36 -6.99
C GLU A 208 13.27 -57.19 -6.97
N SER A 209 13.75 -56.09 -6.37
CA SER A 209 15.18 -55.78 -6.23
C SER A 209 15.97 -56.90 -5.54
N ARG A 210 15.38 -57.53 -4.52
CA ARG A 210 16.05 -58.60 -3.77
C ARG A 210 16.10 -59.92 -4.53
N ILE A 211 15.03 -60.25 -5.27
CA ILE A 211 14.98 -61.44 -6.12
C ILE A 211 15.97 -61.32 -7.27
N ASP A 212 16.06 -60.14 -7.90
CA ASP A 212 17.01 -59.93 -8.99
C ASP A 212 18.45 -59.83 -8.50
N GLN A 213 18.72 -59.24 -7.32
CA GLN A 213 20.05 -59.29 -6.71
C GLN A 213 20.47 -60.73 -6.36
N GLU A 214 19.58 -61.54 -5.79
CA GLU A 214 19.83 -62.97 -5.53
C GLU A 214 20.10 -63.76 -6.83
N ARG A 215 19.40 -63.44 -7.94
CA ARG A 215 19.63 -64.05 -9.26
C ARG A 215 20.96 -63.65 -9.89
N VAL A 216 21.32 -62.36 -9.83
CA VAL A 216 22.56 -61.83 -10.43
C VAL A 216 23.78 -62.51 -9.81
N ILE A 217 23.84 -62.62 -8.49
CA ILE A 217 24.96 -63.26 -7.78
C ILE A 217 25.16 -64.71 -8.24
N VAL A 218 24.08 -65.49 -8.35
CA VAL A 218 24.14 -66.91 -8.81
C VAL A 218 24.59 -67.01 -10.28
N LEU A 219 24.22 -66.05 -11.13
CA LEU A 219 24.69 -65.99 -12.52
C LEU A 219 26.17 -65.59 -12.60
N GLU A 220 26.64 -64.65 -11.78
CA GLU A 220 28.06 -64.25 -11.68
C GLU A 220 28.95 -65.39 -11.17
N GLU A 221 28.50 -66.14 -10.16
CA GLU A 221 29.18 -67.36 -9.69
C GLU A 221 29.28 -68.42 -10.81
N MET A 222 28.18 -68.67 -11.53
CA MET A 222 28.17 -69.66 -12.62
C MET A 222 29.05 -69.23 -13.81
N VAL A 223 29.07 -67.94 -14.17
CA VAL A 223 29.96 -67.41 -15.21
C VAL A 223 31.42 -67.53 -14.78
N THR A 224 31.74 -67.26 -13.51
CA THR A 224 33.10 -67.41 -12.97
C THR A 224 33.58 -68.86 -13.07
N GLN A 225 32.75 -69.83 -12.69
CA GLN A 225 33.04 -71.26 -12.82
C GLN A 225 33.25 -71.70 -14.28
N LEU A 226 32.45 -71.16 -15.21
CA LEU A 226 32.61 -71.43 -16.64
C LEU A 226 33.90 -70.84 -17.21
N GLU A 227 34.30 -69.64 -16.77
CA GLU A 227 35.60 -69.06 -17.14
C GLU A 227 36.77 -69.89 -16.60
N GLU A 228 36.72 -70.36 -15.35
CA GLU A 228 37.74 -71.22 -14.78
C GLU A 228 37.85 -72.54 -15.55
N TYR A 229 36.72 -73.18 -15.87
CA TYR A 229 36.67 -74.38 -16.69
C TYR A 229 37.33 -74.19 -18.09
N VAL A 230 37.02 -73.07 -18.76
CA VAL A 230 37.63 -72.71 -20.07
C VAL A 230 39.14 -72.51 -19.96
N LYS A 231 39.61 -71.87 -18.88
CA LYS A 231 41.04 -71.65 -18.59
C LYS A 231 41.76 -72.97 -18.31
N GLU A 232 41.25 -73.80 -17.39
CA GLU A 232 41.83 -75.10 -17.03
C GLU A 232 41.93 -76.05 -18.24
N HIS A 233 40.83 -76.20 -18.98
CA HIS A 233 40.75 -77.16 -20.10
C HIS A 233 41.45 -76.64 -21.37
N ASN A 234 42.17 -75.50 -21.29
CA ASN A 234 43.01 -74.95 -22.35
C ASN A 234 42.23 -74.73 -23.67
N VAL A 235 40.94 -74.41 -23.57
CA VAL A 235 40.00 -74.46 -24.72
C VAL A 235 40.46 -73.51 -25.83
N ASP A 236 40.98 -72.33 -25.51
CA ASP A 236 41.52 -71.38 -26.49
C ASP A 236 42.81 -71.86 -27.18
N VAL A 237 43.59 -72.72 -26.53
CA VAL A 237 44.77 -73.36 -27.14
C VAL A 237 44.32 -74.45 -28.12
N LEU A 238 43.30 -75.22 -27.76
CA LEU A 238 42.71 -76.23 -28.63
C LEU A 238 42.00 -75.60 -29.84
N LYS A 239 41.25 -74.51 -29.63
CA LYS A 239 40.57 -73.73 -30.68
C LYS A 239 41.57 -73.18 -31.71
N ARG A 240 42.67 -72.56 -31.27
CA ARG A 240 43.77 -72.13 -32.17
C ARG A 240 44.42 -73.29 -32.91
N LYS A 241 44.62 -74.45 -32.26
CA LYS A 241 45.14 -75.68 -32.89
C LYS A 241 44.14 -76.35 -33.84
N LEU A 242 42.85 -76.02 -33.76
CA LEU A 242 41.85 -76.44 -34.75
C LEU A 242 41.93 -75.53 -35.98
N GLN A 243 41.92 -74.21 -35.75
CA GLN A 243 41.99 -73.18 -36.79
C GLN A 243 43.28 -73.24 -37.64
N ASP A 244 44.42 -73.57 -37.02
CA ASP A 244 45.69 -73.86 -37.73
C ASP A 244 45.56 -75.08 -38.66
N ARG A 245 44.87 -76.14 -38.22
CA ARG A 245 44.61 -77.33 -39.04
C ARG A 245 43.60 -77.06 -40.16
N GLU A 246 42.57 -76.25 -39.91
CA GLU A 246 41.59 -75.83 -40.92
C GLU A 246 42.30 -75.08 -42.07
N CYS A 247 43.09 -74.05 -41.73
CA CYS A 247 43.96 -73.35 -42.69
C CYS A 247 44.92 -74.31 -43.43
N ARG A 248 45.47 -75.31 -42.73
CA ARG A 248 46.34 -76.32 -43.37
C ARG A 248 45.59 -77.27 -44.31
N ILE A 249 44.31 -77.57 -44.04
CA ILE A 249 43.45 -78.36 -44.93
C ILE A 249 43.12 -77.56 -46.18
N GLU A 250 42.77 -76.27 -46.07
CA GLU A 250 42.52 -75.39 -47.22
C GLU A 250 43.75 -75.27 -48.14
N GLN A 251 44.96 -75.17 -47.57
CA GLN A 251 46.22 -75.20 -48.32
C GLN A 251 46.42 -76.52 -49.08
N LEU A 252 46.09 -77.66 -48.45
CA LEU A 252 46.21 -78.98 -49.07
C LEU A 252 45.17 -79.19 -50.17
N GLN A 253 43.92 -78.78 -49.96
CA GLN A 253 42.85 -78.78 -50.97
C GLN A 253 43.24 -77.91 -52.18
N SER A 254 43.78 -76.71 -51.94
CA SER A 254 44.29 -75.82 -52.99
C SER A 254 45.44 -76.46 -53.78
N ARG A 255 46.31 -77.24 -53.12
CA ARG A 255 47.40 -77.97 -53.78
C ARG A 255 46.91 -79.18 -54.58
N VAL A 256 45.91 -79.91 -54.09
CA VAL A 256 45.24 -81.00 -54.82
C VAL A 256 44.57 -80.45 -56.08
N GLY A 257 43.76 -79.38 -55.96
CA GLY A 257 43.13 -78.73 -57.12
C GLY A 257 44.09 -78.10 -58.13
N TYR A 258 45.35 -77.85 -57.76
CA TYR A 258 46.42 -77.52 -58.72
C TYR A 258 46.92 -78.77 -59.46
N LEU A 259 47.15 -79.88 -58.74
CA LEU A 259 47.64 -81.13 -59.31
C LEU A 259 46.58 -81.82 -60.20
N GLU A 260 45.29 -81.71 -59.86
CA GLU A 260 44.19 -82.16 -60.72
C GLU A 260 44.17 -81.39 -62.06
N LYS A 261 44.43 -80.07 -62.03
CA LYS A 261 44.54 -79.24 -63.25
C LYS A 261 45.80 -79.54 -64.05
N GLU A 262 46.91 -79.91 -63.42
CA GLU A 262 48.08 -80.47 -64.12
C GLU A 262 47.73 -81.81 -64.78
N LEU A 263 47.01 -82.69 -64.09
CA LEU A 263 46.62 -84.00 -64.61
C LEU A 263 45.74 -83.86 -65.85
N LEU A 264 44.71 -83.01 -65.80
CA LEU A 264 43.87 -82.66 -66.95
C LEU A 264 44.70 -82.14 -68.12
N ARG A 265 45.65 -81.20 -67.90
CA ARG A 265 46.52 -80.70 -68.97
C ARG A 265 47.40 -81.79 -69.59
N VAL A 266 47.87 -82.75 -68.81
CA VAL A 266 48.64 -83.90 -69.31
C VAL A 266 47.75 -84.87 -70.08
N GLU A 267 46.51 -85.09 -69.63
CA GLU A 267 45.55 -85.99 -70.27
C GLU A 267 44.99 -85.42 -71.60
N GLU A 268 44.66 -84.13 -71.64
CA GLU A 268 44.29 -83.39 -72.86
C GLU A 268 45.45 -83.36 -73.88
N SER A 269 46.71 -83.34 -73.41
CA SER A 269 47.89 -83.37 -74.29
C SER A 269 48.14 -84.74 -74.98
N HIS A 270 47.39 -85.80 -74.63
CA HIS A 270 47.66 -87.16 -75.10
C HIS A 270 46.52 -87.83 -75.90
N ARG A 271 45.46 -87.10 -76.28
CA ARG A 271 44.32 -87.70 -77.01
C ARG A 271 43.86 -86.87 -78.22
N GLY A 272 44.39 -87.19 -79.39
CA GLY A 272 43.91 -86.69 -80.68
C GLY A 272 43.52 -87.84 -81.62
N LYS A 273 42.37 -87.69 -82.32
CA LYS A 273 41.57 -88.76 -82.96
C LYS A 273 40.78 -89.59 -81.92
N ASP A 274 39.54 -90.03 -82.13
CA ASP A 274 38.86 -90.44 -83.37
C ASP A 274 37.41 -89.89 -83.55
N GLU A 275 36.77 -90.29 -84.68
CA GLU A 275 35.33 -90.50 -85.01
C GLU A 275 34.23 -89.80 -84.16
N GLN A 276 33.26 -89.00 -84.66
CA GLN A 276 32.44 -88.94 -85.90
C GLN A 276 31.12 -89.78 -85.87
N LYS A 277 29.99 -89.14 -86.22
CA LYS A 277 28.58 -89.65 -86.36
C LYS A 277 27.87 -89.97 -85.02
N SER A 278 26.64 -89.54 -84.71
CA SER A 278 25.35 -89.27 -85.42
C SER A 278 24.44 -90.50 -85.57
N GLY A 279 23.22 -90.44 -85.01
CA GLY A 279 22.20 -91.48 -85.17
C GLY A 279 20.82 -91.07 -84.63
N GLN A 280 19.88 -90.83 -85.53
CA GLN A 280 18.45 -90.57 -85.26
C GLN A 280 17.67 -91.89 -85.36
N GLU A 281 16.67 -92.12 -84.50
CA GLU A 281 15.83 -93.33 -84.55
C GLU A 281 14.50 -93.15 -85.28
N LYS A 282 14.11 -94.20 -86.03
CA LYS A 282 12.74 -94.56 -86.45
C LYS A 282 12.71 -96.05 -86.85
N GLY A 283 11.70 -96.81 -86.40
CA GLY A 283 11.23 -98.04 -87.06
C GLY A 283 9.97 -97.76 -87.90
N THR A 284 9.29 -98.69 -88.60
CA THR A 284 9.46 -100.15 -88.90
C THR A 284 8.26 -100.52 -89.81
N THR A 285 8.21 -101.43 -90.80
CA THR A 285 9.10 -102.38 -91.53
C THR A 285 8.43 -102.63 -92.93
N MET A 286 8.70 -103.58 -93.85
CA MET A 286 9.53 -104.80 -93.99
C MET A 286 9.73 -105.13 -95.51
N ASN A 287 10.87 -105.75 -95.85
CA ASN A 287 11.11 -106.99 -96.64
C ASN A 287 10.05 -107.62 -97.60
N PRO A 288 10.45 -108.48 -98.58
CA PRO A 288 11.78 -108.67 -99.23
C PRO A 288 11.81 -109.12 -100.74
N ASP A 289 13.01 -109.39 -101.27
CA ASP A 289 13.43 -110.29 -102.39
C ASP A 289 12.97 -110.01 -103.86
N ASP A 290 13.66 -110.39 -104.95
CA ASP A 290 14.88 -111.22 -105.16
C ASP A 290 15.73 -110.78 -106.41
N PHE A 291 16.76 -111.56 -106.81
CA PHE A 291 17.94 -111.20 -107.65
C PHE A 291 17.92 -111.82 -109.11
N PRO A 292 19.02 -111.84 -109.92
CA PRO A 292 19.53 -110.80 -110.86
C PRO A 292 19.64 -111.23 -112.39
N CYS A 293 20.21 -110.36 -113.27
CA CYS A 293 21.44 -110.60 -114.10
C CYS A 293 21.54 -109.96 -115.54
N SER A 294 22.72 -109.38 -115.85
CA SER A 294 23.48 -109.20 -117.13
C SER A 294 22.92 -108.71 -118.50
N GLN A 295 23.39 -107.51 -118.89
CA GLN A 295 24.27 -107.15 -120.05
C GLN A 295 23.92 -107.34 -121.56
N ALA A 296 24.16 -106.22 -122.30
CA ALA A 296 24.89 -106.07 -123.58
C ALA A 296 24.20 -106.10 -124.99
N ILE A 297 23.97 -104.88 -125.52
CA ILE A 297 24.51 -104.30 -126.79
C ILE A 297 24.13 -104.88 -128.19
N ASP A 298 23.50 -104.00 -129.01
CA ASP A 298 23.49 -103.85 -130.49
C ASP A 298 23.20 -105.03 -131.46
N ALA A 299 22.84 -104.83 -132.74
CA ALA A 299 22.03 -103.81 -133.45
C ALA A 299 21.99 -104.13 -134.97
N HIS A 300 20.92 -103.76 -135.68
CA HIS A 300 20.89 -103.27 -137.09
C HIS A 300 19.42 -102.89 -137.41
N LEU A 301 19.02 -101.63 -137.68
CA LEU A 301 19.26 -100.77 -138.87
C LEU A 301 18.30 -101.06 -140.05
N GLU A 302 17.91 -99.97 -140.73
CA GLU A 302 17.18 -99.87 -142.01
C GLU A 302 15.73 -100.40 -142.13
N LEU A 303 15.25 -101.30 -141.27
CA LEU A 303 13.83 -101.22 -140.84
C LEU A 303 13.63 -99.96 -139.94
N ARG A 304 14.75 -99.52 -139.35
CA ARG A 304 14.92 -98.43 -138.40
C ARG A 304 14.26 -97.11 -138.82
N GLU A 305 14.22 -96.68 -140.08
CA GLU A 305 13.69 -95.32 -140.38
C GLU A 305 12.19 -95.15 -140.11
N LYS A 306 11.36 -96.13 -140.53
CA LYS A 306 9.92 -96.11 -140.21
C LYS A 306 9.70 -96.39 -138.72
N GLU A 307 10.45 -97.34 -138.18
CA GLU A 307 10.44 -97.69 -136.76
C GLU A 307 10.88 -96.51 -135.87
N GLN A 308 11.76 -95.62 -136.34
CA GLN A 308 12.27 -94.45 -135.60
C GLN A 308 11.40 -93.21 -135.80
N LYS A 309 10.57 -93.14 -136.85
CA LYS A 309 9.42 -92.21 -136.90
C LYS A 309 8.28 -92.69 -136.00
N MET A 310 8.01 -93.99 -135.99
CA MET A 310 7.06 -94.62 -135.07
C MET A 310 7.51 -94.39 -133.62
N LYS A 311 8.71 -94.82 -133.23
CA LYS A 311 9.30 -94.59 -131.90
C LYS A 311 9.39 -93.11 -131.50
N LYS A 312 9.57 -92.16 -132.43
CA LYS A 312 9.47 -90.72 -132.10
C LYS A 312 8.05 -90.27 -131.79
N MET A 313 7.05 -90.80 -132.49
CA MET A 313 5.64 -90.53 -132.20
C MET A 313 5.18 -91.25 -130.92
N GLU A 314 5.61 -92.49 -130.74
CA GLU A 314 5.37 -93.36 -129.58
C GLU A 314 6.03 -92.82 -128.31
N HIS A 315 7.26 -92.28 -128.41
CA HIS A 315 7.92 -91.56 -127.32
C HIS A 315 7.28 -90.20 -127.05
N ALA A 316 6.82 -89.46 -128.07
CA ALA A 316 6.06 -88.22 -127.88
C ALA A 316 4.66 -88.46 -127.28
N ILE A 317 4.03 -89.61 -127.57
CA ILE A 317 2.79 -90.07 -126.92
C ILE A 317 3.10 -90.45 -125.48
N SER A 318 4.11 -91.28 -125.22
CA SER A 318 4.54 -91.64 -123.85
C SER A 318 4.96 -90.41 -123.02
N GLU A 319 5.64 -89.41 -123.60
CA GLU A 319 5.92 -88.14 -122.92
C GLU A 319 4.67 -87.31 -122.60
N LYS A 320 3.59 -87.49 -123.35
CA LYS A 320 2.29 -86.85 -123.12
C LYS A 320 1.48 -87.63 -122.10
N ASP A 321 1.45 -88.95 -122.18
CA ASP A 321 0.79 -89.84 -121.24
C ASP A 321 1.44 -89.77 -119.85
N ASN A 322 2.78 -89.71 -119.77
CA ASN A 322 3.50 -89.46 -118.52
C ASN A 322 3.12 -88.11 -117.92
N LYS A 323 3.01 -87.04 -118.74
CA LYS A 323 2.55 -85.71 -118.27
C LYS A 323 1.07 -85.70 -117.90
N ILE A 324 0.24 -86.51 -118.54
CA ILE A 324 -1.16 -86.72 -118.14
C ILE A 324 -1.20 -87.41 -116.78
N GLN A 325 -0.41 -88.46 -116.55
CA GLN A 325 -0.28 -89.10 -115.24
C GLN A 325 0.27 -88.16 -114.16
N GLU A 326 1.25 -87.31 -114.47
CA GLU A 326 1.74 -86.26 -113.56
C GLU A 326 0.62 -85.28 -113.16
N TYR A 327 -0.21 -84.84 -114.12
CA TYR A 327 -1.35 -83.97 -113.82
C TYR A 327 -2.49 -84.70 -113.10
N GLU A 328 -2.78 -85.96 -113.43
CA GLU A 328 -3.78 -86.78 -112.74
C GLU A 328 -3.37 -87.02 -111.27
N GLN A 329 -2.09 -87.31 -111.03
CA GLN A 329 -1.52 -87.42 -109.69
C GLN A 329 -1.64 -86.10 -108.91
N GLN A 330 -1.26 -84.97 -109.51
CA GLN A 330 -1.42 -83.64 -108.89
C GLN A 330 -2.90 -83.30 -108.60
N ILE A 331 -3.83 -83.73 -109.45
CA ILE A 331 -5.28 -83.57 -109.23
C ILE A 331 -5.77 -84.43 -108.06
N VAL A 332 -5.25 -85.67 -107.91
CA VAL A 332 -5.55 -86.53 -106.76
C VAL A 332 -4.99 -85.92 -105.47
N GLU A 333 -3.73 -85.49 -105.46
CA GLU A 333 -3.07 -84.86 -104.30
C GLU A 333 -3.81 -83.58 -103.88
N SER A 334 -4.12 -82.69 -104.84
CA SER A 334 -4.92 -81.47 -104.59
C SER A 334 -6.30 -81.79 -104.03
N LYS A 335 -6.94 -82.87 -104.51
CA LYS A 335 -8.27 -83.32 -104.05
C LYS A 335 -8.21 -83.91 -102.63
N GLU A 336 -7.13 -84.61 -102.27
CA GLU A 336 -6.89 -85.07 -100.91
C GLU A 336 -6.57 -83.91 -99.96
N GLU A 337 -5.82 -82.90 -100.41
CA GLU A 337 -5.50 -81.72 -99.61
C GLU A 337 -6.75 -80.84 -99.37
N ILE A 338 -7.58 -80.64 -100.40
CA ILE A 338 -8.93 -80.07 -100.25
C ILE A 338 -9.80 -80.92 -99.30
N SER A 339 -9.63 -82.24 -99.26
CA SER A 339 -10.34 -83.13 -98.32
C SER A 339 -9.85 -83.00 -96.87
N LYS A 340 -8.55 -82.76 -96.65
CA LYS A 340 -7.96 -82.45 -95.34
C LYS A 340 -8.47 -81.10 -94.83
N LEU A 341 -8.30 -80.03 -95.62
CA LEU A 341 -8.77 -78.67 -95.29
C LEU A 341 -10.30 -78.63 -95.02
N ARG A 342 -11.10 -79.41 -95.76
CA ARG A 342 -12.55 -79.54 -95.49
C ARG A 342 -12.86 -80.21 -94.16
N LYS A 343 -12.03 -81.15 -93.68
CA LYS A 343 -12.19 -81.75 -92.35
C LYS A 343 -11.78 -80.77 -91.25
N GLU A 344 -10.67 -80.05 -91.43
CA GLU A 344 -10.19 -79.02 -90.50
C GLU A 344 -11.20 -77.87 -90.35
N VAL A 345 -11.82 -77.41 -91.44
CA VAL A 345 -12.93 -76.44 -91.38
C VAL A 345 -14.15 -76.99 -90.63
N VAL A 346 -14.39 -78.30 -90.64
CA VAL A 346 -15.48 -78.93 -89.89
C VAL A 346 -15.12 -79.10 -88.41
N THR A 347 -13.88 -79.44 -88.05
CA THR A 347 -13.46 -79.51 -86.63
C THR A 347 -13.42 -78.12 -86.01
N LEU A 348 -12.79 -77.14 -86.66
CA LEU A 348 -12.77 -75.74 -86.21
C LEU A 348 -14.19 -75.17 -86.07
N LYS A 349 -15.12 -75.51 -86.97
CA LYS A 349 -16.52 -75.08 -86.86
C LYS A 349 -17.26 -75.78 -85.71
N LYS A 350 -16.91 -77.03 -85.39
CA LYS A 350 -17.47 -77.76 -84.23
C LYS A 350 -16.95 -77.17 -82.93
N GLU A 351 -15.64 -76.94 -82.82
CA GLU A 351 -15.00 -76.23 -81.70
C GLU A 351 -15.64 -74.85 -81.50
N LEU A 352 -15.83 -74.07 -82.58
CA LEU A 352 -16.50 -72.76 -82.51
C LEU A 352 -17.97 -72.85 -82.06
N SER A 353 -18.66 -73.97 -82.32
CA SER A 353 -20.03 -74.21 -81.83
C SER A 353 -20.09 -74.80 -80.42
N GLU A 354 -18.96 -75.17 -79.81
CA GLU A 354 -18.89 -75.59 -78.42
C GLU A 354 -18.71 -74.39 -77.47
N TYR A 355 -18.49 -73.18 -78.00
CA TYR A 355 -18.51 -71.89 -77.29
C TYR A 355 -19.93 -71.28 -77.15
N ASP A 356 -20.93 -72.07 -76.75
CA ASP A 356 -22.27 -71.54 -76.40
C ASP A 356 -22.22 -70.56 -75.20
N ASP A 357 -21.13 -70.57 -74.42
CA ASP A 357 -20.81 -69.64 -73.33
C ASP A 357 -20.92 -68.16 -73.71
N ILE A 358 -20.80 -67.79 -75.00
CA ILE A 358 -20.96 -66.40 -75.47
C ILE A 358 -22.39 -65.88 -75.20
N GLY A 359 -23.40 -66.76 -75.16
CA GLY A 359 -24.75 -66.41 -74.73
C GLY A 359 -24.83 -66.16 -73.23
N VAL A 360 -24.23 -67.06 -72.44
CA VAL A 360 -24.21 -67.00 -70.96
C VAL A 360 -23.49 -65.74 -70.46
N LEU A 361 -22.31 -65.45 -71.02
CA LEU A 361 -21.51 -64.27 -70.67
C LEU A 361 -22.24 -62.96 -70.98
N LYS A 362 -23.05 -62.89 -72.04
CA LYS A 362 -23.86 -61.69 -72.34
C LYS A 362 -24.98 -61.48 -71.33
N GLU A 363 -25.64 -62.55 -70.90
CA GLU A 363 -26.67 -62.47 -69.86
C GLU A 363 -26.05 -62.11 -68.51
N GLU A 364 -24.89 -62.68 -68.17
CA GLU A 364 -24.17 -62.36 -66.93
C GLU A 364 -23.67 -60.91 -66.91
N ILE A 365 -23.16 -60.38 -68.04
CA ILE A 365 -22.83 -58.96 -68.19
C ILE A 365 -24.10 -58.11 -67.96
N ARG A 366 -25.22 -58.41 -68.63
CA ARG A 366 -26.46 -57.63 -68.43
C ARG A 366 -26.91 -57.62 -66.98
N VAL A 367 -26.87 -58.76 -66.29
CA VAL A 367 -27.26 -58.86 -64.86
C VAL A 367 -26.29 -58.10 -63.95
N ARG A 368 -25.00 -58.01 -64.30
CA ARG A 368 -24.02 -57.18 -63.59
C ARG A 368 -24.25 -55.69 -63.84
N ASP A 369 -24.50 -55.27 -65.07
CA ASP A 369 -24.83 -53.88 -65.43
C ASP A 369 -26.12 -53.42 -64.73
N GLU A 370 -27.15 -54.28 -64.75
CA GLU A 370 -28.45 -54.09 -64.08
C GLU A 370 -28.31 -54.06 -62.54
N ARG A 371 -27.28 -54.71 -61.98
CA ARG A 371 -26.92 -54.60 -60.55
C ARG A 371 -26.04 -53.39 -60.23
N ILE A 372 -25.22 -52.92 -61.17
CA ILE A 372 -24.43 -51.68 -61.04
C ILE A 372 -25.39 -50.49 -60.97
N GLN A 373 -26.35 -50.39 -61.90
CA GLN A 373 -27.36 -49.33 -61.88
C GLN A 373 -28.13 -49.27 -60.54
N GLN A 374 -28.52 -50.42 -59.98
CA GLN A 374 -29.16 -50.47 -58.66
C GLN A 374 -28.27 -49.94 -57.52
N LEU A 375 -26.95 -50.15 -57.60
CA LEU A 375 -26.00 -49.66 -56.60
C LEU A 375 -25.70 -48.18 -56.80
N GLU A 376 -25.68 -47.68 -58.03
CA GLU A 376 -25.60 -46.26 -58.36
C GLU A 376 -26.84 -45.52 -57.86
N ASP A 377 -28.04 -46.03 -58.15
CA ASP A 377 -29.32 -45.49 -57.64
C ASP A 377 -29.39 -45.49 -56.10
N GLU A 378 -28.83 -46.52 -55.44
CA GLU A 378 -28.74 -46.63 -53.98
C GLU A 378 -27.73 -45.65 -53.38
N VAL A 379 -26.57 -45.44 -54.04
CA VAL A 379 -25.57 -44.42 -53.65
C VAL A 379 -26.14 -43.00 -53.83
N ASP A 380 -26.72 -42.68 -54.97
CA ASP A 380 -27.37 -41.39 -55.25
C ASP A 380 -28.50 -41.09 -54.23
N SER A 381 -29.22 -42.13 -53.78
CA SER A 381 -30.23 -42.03 -52.72
C SER A 381 -29.60 -41.74 -51.35
N LEU A 382 -28.52 -42.44 -51.01
CA LEU A 382 -27.79 -42.23 -49.76
C LEU A 382 -27.09 -40.86 -49.71
N GLU A 383 -26.46 -40.40 -50.80
CA GLU A 383 -25.81 -39.09 -50.85
C GLU A 383 -26.80 -37.95 -50.62
N ARG A 384 -27.99 -38.02 -51.25
CA ARG A 384 -29.10 -37.08 -50.96
C ARG A 384 -29.54 -37.18 -49.50
N ALA A 385 -29.77 -38.38 -48.98
CA ALA A 385 -30.18 -38.59 -47.59
C ALA A 385 -29.10 -38.21 -46.54
N PHE A 386 -27.82 -38.10 -46.93
CA PHE A 386 -26.76 -37.52 -46.13
C PHE A 386 -26.72 -36.00 -46.26
N SER A 387 -26.83 -35.43 -47.46
CA SER A 387 -26.93 -33.99 -47.67
C SER A 387 -28.15 -33.36 -46.97
N GLU A 388 -29.29 -34.07 -46.93
CA GLU A 388 -30.52 -33.68 -46.20
C GLU A 388 -30.43 -33.88 -44.68
N ARG A 389 -29.36 -34.51 -44.16
CA ARG A 389 -29.10 -34.65 -42.70
C ARG A 389 -27.97 -33.77 -42.19
N ILE A 390 -27.08 -33.33 -43.08
CA ILE A 390 -26.02 -32.39 -42.73
C ILE A 390 -26.59 -31.00 -42.99
N ASP A 391 -27.34 -30.49 -42.00
CA ASP A 391 -27.85 -29.13 -41.96
C ASP A 391 -26.67 -28.13 -41.87
N LEU A 392 -26.03 -27.86 -43.02
CA LEU A 392 -24.83 -27.02 -43.12
C LEU A 392 -25.08 -25.61 -42.55
N GLU A 393 -26.29 -25.08 -42.69
CA GLU A 393 -26.71 -23.81 -42.09
C GLU A 393 -26.64 -23.85 -40.56
N GLN A 394 -27.11 -24.92 -39.91
CA GLN A 394 -27.00 -25.07 -38.45
C GLN A 394 -25.53 -25.19 -37.99
N ILE A 395 -24.69 -25.86 -38.78
CA ILE A 395 -23.26 -25.98 -38.49
C ILE A 395 -22.57 -24.61 -38.64
N GLU A 396 -22.92 -23.83 -39.67
CA GLU A 396 -22.38 -22.47 -39.87
C GLU A 396 -22.87 -21.49 -38.79
N GLU A 397 -24.16 -21.54 -38.40
CA GLU A 397 -24.70 -20.77 -37.27
C GLU A 397 -23.95 -21.10 -35.97
N LEU A 398 -23.77 -22.38 -35.64
CA LEU A 398 -23.03 -22.81 -34.45
C LEU A 398 -21.56 -22.34 -34.49
N VAL A 399 -20.89 -22.45 -35.64
CA VAL A 399 -19.53 -21.95 -35.84
C VAL A 399 -19.45 -20.43 -35.64
N ASN A 400 -20.44 -19.66 -36.09
CA ASN A 400 -20.48 -18.22 -35.89
C ASN A 400 -20.79 -17.83 -34.44
N VAL A 401 -21.68 -18.54 -33.75
CA VAL A 401 -21.93 -18.40 -32.30
C VAL A 401 -20.69 -18.75 -31.48
N ILE A 402 -19.88 -19.73 -31.91
CA ILE A 402 -18.60 -20.06 -31.28
C ILE A 402 -17.59 -18.93 -31.46
N LYS A 403 -17.38 -18.42 -32.69
CA LYS A 403 -16.50 -17.25 -32.95
C LYS A 403 -16.89 -16.05 -32.09
N GLU A 404 -18.19 -15.72 -32.02
CA GLU A 404 -18.69 -14.64 -31.16
C GLU A 404 -18.39 -14.86 -29.69
N LYS A 405 -18.46 -16.10 -29.20
CA LYS A 405 -18.10 -16.46 -27.81
C LYS A 405 -16.59 -16.33 -27.58
N GLU A 406 -15.76 -16.78 -28.52
CA GLU A 406 -14.30 -16.60 -28.46
C GLU A 406 -13.89 -15.12 -28.50
N ASP A 407 -14.55 -14.29 -29.30
CA ASP A 407 -14.31 -12.83 -29.32
C ASP A 407 -14.68 -12.20 -27.97
N LYS A 408 -15.83 -12.58 -27.41
CA LYS A 408 -16.29 -12.11 -26.08
C LYS A 408 -15.38 -12.59 -24.96
N GLU A 409 -14.90 -13.83 -25.01
CA GLU A 409 -13.92 -14.38 -24.06
C GLU A 409 -12.57 -13.66 -24.18
N ARG A 410 -12.07 -13.46 -25.41
CA ARG A 410 -10.83 -12.70 -25.66
C ARG A 410 -10.94 -11.24 -25.20
N GLN A 411 -12.12 -10.62 -25.24
CA GLN A 411 -12.32 -9.30 -24.68
C GLN A 411 -12.41 -9.32 -23.14
N LEU A 412 -13.21 -10.21 -22.55
CA LEU A 412 -13.30 -10.36 -21.09
C LEU A 412 -11.95 -10.69 -20.44
N SER A 413 -11.11 -11.48 -21.13
CA SER A 413 -9.75 -11.78 -20.70
C SER A 413 -8.86 -10.52 -20.65
N LYS A 414 -8.95 -9.63 -21.66
CA LYS A 414 -8.27 -8.32 -21.63
C LYS A 414 -8.78 -7.45 -20.49
N ASP A 415 -10.10 -7.27 -20.38
CA ASP A 415 -10.75 -6.49 -19.32
C ASP A 415 -10.32 -6.95 -17.93
N LEU A 416 -10.17 -8.27 -17.73
CA LEU A 416 -9.67 -8.86 -16.48
C LEU A 416 -8.17 -8.61 -16.25
N THR A 417 -7.34 -8.59 -17.30
CA THR A 417 -5.93 -8.18 -17.16
C THR A 417 -5.78 -6.69 -16.87
N GLU A 418 -6.55 -5.82 -17.53
CA GLU A 418 -6.53 -4.38 -17.27
C GLU A 418 -7.02 -4.05 -15.85
N LYS A 419 -8.10 -4.71 -15.39
CA LYS A 419 -8.56 -4.57 -13.99
C LYS A 419 -7.56 -5.12 -12.99
N ARG A 420 -6.87 -6.23 -13.28
CA ARG A 420 -5.78 -6.75 -12.41
C ARG A 420 -4.64 -5.75 -12.29
N ASN A 421 -4.17 -5.20 -13.41
CA ASN A 421 -3.12 -4.19 -13.44
C ASN A 421 -3.54 -2.93 -12.65
N LYS A 422 -4.79 -2.47 -12.82
CA LYS A 422 -5.31 -1.31 -12.08
C LYS A 422 -5.43 -1.56 -10.57
N ILE A 423 -5.79 -2.77 -10.16
CA ILE A 423 -5.76 -3.17 -8.74
C ILE A 423 -4.32 -3.17 -8.22
N GLU A 424 -3.34 -3.61 -9.00
CA GLU A 424 -1.93 -3.62 -8.61
C GLU A 424 -1.34 -2.20 -8.49
N GLU A 425 -1.67 -1.29 -9.41
CA GLU A 425 -1.36 0.16 -9.30
C GLU A 425 -1.94 0.78 -8.02
N LEU A 426 -3.22 0.50 -7.71
CA LEU A 426 -3.88 1.02 -6.51
C LEU A 426 -3.30 0.42 -5.23
N ASN A 427 -2.87 -0.84 -5.26
CA ASN A 427 -2.16 -1.47 -4.14
C ASN A 427 -0.77 -0.86 -3.91
N GLU A 428 -0.05 -0.46 -4.97
CA GLU A 428 1.24 0.23 -4.81
C GLU A 428 1.04 1.66 -4.27
N ALA A 429 0.10 2.43 -4.82
CA ALA A 429 -0.24 3.75 -4.30
C ALA A 429 -0.70 3.70 -2.83
N LEU A 430 -1.37 2.63 -2.41
CA LEU A 430 -1.72 2.38 -1.01
C LEU A 430 -0.49 2.04 -0.16
N ARG A 431 0.46 1.23 -0.67
CA ARG A 431 1.75 0.97 0.01
C ARG A 431 2.54 2.25 0.21
N GLU A 432 2.69 3.07 -0.83
CA GLU A 432 3.35 4.38 -0.75
C GLU A 432 2.66 5.31 0.26
N SER A 433 1.33 5.41 0.22
CA SER A 433 0.54 6.21 1.17
C SER A 433 0.77 5.78 2.63
N VAL A 434 0.78 4.47 2.92
CA VAL A 434 1.07 3.94 4.26
C VAL A 434 2.51 4.24 4.70
N VAL A 435 3.48 4.21 3.79
CA VAL A 435 4.87 4.62 4.07
C VAL A 435 4.94 6.12 4.39
N ILE A 436 4.29 6.98 3.59
CA ILE A 436 4.25 8.44 3.80
C ILE A 436 3.60 8.79 5.14
N ILE A 437 2.49 8.14 5.49
CA ILE A 437 1.81 8.30 6.80
C ILE A 437 2.75 7.84 7.93
N SER A 438 3.42 6.70 7.77
CA SER A 438 4.38 6.19 8.75
C SER A 438 5.59 7.12 8.94
N GLU A 439 6.01 7.84 7.89
CA GLU A 439 7.06 8.85 7.99
C GLU A 439 6.57 10.15 8.64
N SER A 440 5.40 10.65 8.26
CA SER A 440 4.84 11.89 8.83
C SER A 440 4.54 11.71 10.32
N GLU A 441 4.04 10.54 10.73
CA GLU A 441 3.80 10.22 12.14
C GLU A 441 5.12 10.19 12.95
N ARG A 442 6.21 9.64 12.39
CA ARG A 442 7.55 9.67 13.02
C ARG A 442 8.11 11.10 13.10
N LYS A 443 7.95 11.91 12.06
CA LYS A 443 8.35 13.34 12.05
C LYS A 443 7.58 14.12 13.12
N CYS A 444 6.25 13.97 13.16
CA CYS A 444 5.38 14.57 14.18
C CYS A 444 5.75 14.15 15.61
N LYS A 445 6.01 12.86 15.86
CA LYS A 445 6.46 12.37 17.19
C LYS A 445 7.81 12.97 17.61
N ASN A 446 8.73 13.19 16.66
CA ASN A 446 10.00 13.86 16.94
C ASN A 446 9.83 15.36 17.20
N GLU A 447 9.01 16.05 16.42
CA GLU A 447 8.68 17.48 16.62
C GLU A 447 7.96 17.71 17.96
N GLU A 448 7.01 16.83 18.33
CA GLU A 448 6.31 16.89 19.61
C GLU A 448 7.27 16.66 20.78
N LYS A 449 8.24 15.74 20.66
CA LYS A 449 9.33 15.58 21.63
C LYS A 449 10.18 16.85 21.74
N MET A 450 10.61 17.43 20.62
CA MET A 450 11.41 18.67 20.63
C MET A 450 10.63 19.86 21.24
N ARG A 451 9.32 19.94 20.99
CA ARG A 451 8.41 20.91 21.62
C ARG A 451 8.30 20.70 23.12
N LYS A 452 8.12 19.45 23.59
CA LYS A 452 8.11 19.10 25.02
C LYS A 452 9.43 19.47 25.71
N GLU A 453 10.57 19.19 25.08
CA GLU A 453 11.87 19.61 25.60
C GLU A 453 12.05 21.15 25.61
N ALA A 454 11.55 21.86 24.60
CA ALA A 454 11.60 23.32 24.53
C ALA A 454 10.76 23.95 25.65
N LEU A 455 9.53 23.48 25.87
CA LEU A 455 8.69 23.89 27.00
C LEU A 455 9.38 23.61 28.34
N GLN A 456 9.96 22.42 28.54
CA GLN A 456 10.74 22.14 29.76
C GLN A 456 11.96 23.07 29.96
N ARG A 457 12.53 23.64 28.90
CA ARG A 457 13.59 24.67 29.00
C ARG A 457 12.99 26.04 29.36
N ILE A 458 11.86 26.41 28.77
CA ILE A 458 11.11 27.65 29.06
C ILE A 458 10.68 27.68 30.53
N ASN A 459 9.95 26.69 31.02
CA ASN A 459 9.49 26.64 32.42
C ASN A 459 10.66 26.72 33.43
N LYS A 460 11.83 26.15 33.10
CA LYS A 460 13.05 26.25 33.93
C LYS A 460 13.70 27.64 33.90
N LEU A 461 13.56 28.39 32.81
CA LEU A 461 14.00 29.77 32.70
C LEU A 461 13.03 30.71 33.42
N GLU A 462 11.72 30.52 33.26
CA GLU A 462 10.68 31.25 33.98
C GLU A 462 10.81 31.07 35.50
N GLN A 463 10.97 29.83 35.98
CA GLN A 463 11.21 29.57 37.41
C GLN A 463 12.46 30.30 37.93
N ARG A 464 13.53 30.38 37.13
CA ARG A 464 14.76 31.13 37.47
C ARG A 464 14.54 32.64 37.46
N ILE A 465 13.79 33.16 36.50
CA ILE A 465 13.43 34.60 36.41
C ILE A 465 12.60 34.99 37.64
N THR A 466 11.53 34.25 37.95
CA THR A 466 10.68 34.50 39.13
C THR A 466 11.47 34.37 40.43
N SER A 467 12.29 33.32 40.57
CA SER A 467 13.15 33.13 41.75
C SER A 467 14.14 34.31 41.94
N MET A 468 14.78 34.77 40.86
CA MET A 468 15.68 35.92 40.87
C MET A 468 14.94 37.24 41.16
N GLN A 469 13.75 37.44 40.60
CA GLN A 469 12.90 38.61 40.85
C GLN A 469 12.44 38.67 42.31
N SER A 470 11.92 37.56 42.86
CA SER A 470 11.57 37.47 44.28
C SER A 470 12.79 37.71 45.19
N ALA A 471 13.92 37.06 44.92
CA ALA A 471 15.15 37.25 45.69
C ALA A 471 15.73 38.69 45.58
N SER A 472 15.45 39.41 44.49
CA SER A 472 15.81 40.82 44.31
C SER A 472 14.84 41.74 45.09
N ALA A 473 13.53 41.52 44.95
CA ALA A 473 12.50 42.31 45.61
C ALA A 473 12.56 42.20 47.15
N LEU A 474 12.86 41.01 47.67
CA LEU A 474 13.09 40.77 49.10
C LEU A 474 14.32 41.49 49.66
N LYS A 475 15.38 41.66 48.85
CA LYS A 475 16.61 42.37 49.23
C LYS A 475 16.53 43.87 48.98
N CYS A 476 15.47 44.35 48.32
CA CYS A 476 15.30 45.75 47.98
C CYS A 476 14.60 46.50 49.12
N ILE A 477 15.33 47.41 49.76
CA ILE A 477 14.91 48.18 50.96
C ILE A 477 13.60 48.95 50.74
N THR A 478 13.28 49.35 49.50
CA THR A 478 12.02 50.02 49.15
C THR A 478 10.88 49.06 48.82
N CYS A 479 11.16 47.87 48.28
CA CYS A 479 10.14 46.88 47.94
C CYS A 479 9.72 46.04 49.15
N GLN A 480 10.64 45.66 50.04
CA GLN A 480 10.35 44.81 51.20
C GLN A 480 9.21 45.37 52.09
N PRO A 481 9.16 46.66 52.48
CA PRO A 481 8.05 47.21 53.26
C PRO A 481 6.72 47.23 52.49
N LEU A 482 6.76 47.37 51.16
CA LEU A 482 5.58 47.33 50.30
C LEU A 482 5.03 45.91 50.18
N LEU A 483 5.90 44.90 50.01
CA LEU A 483 5.54 43.48 50.02
C LEU A 483 4.87 43.08 51.34
N SER A 484 5.48 43.39 52.49
CA SER A 484 4.89 43.09 53.80
C SER A 484 3.56 43.84 54.07
N LYS A 485 3.34 44.99 53.42
CA LYS A 485 2.06 45.71 53.47
C LYS A 485 1.01 45.07 52.54
N LEU A 486 1.43 44.63 51.35
CA LEU A 486 0.61 43.92 50.37
C LEU A 486 0.09 42.60 50.96
N GLN A 487 0.96 41.78 51.54
CA GLN A 487 0.57 40.53 52.23
C GLN A 487 -0.44 40.78 53.37
N LYS A 488 -0.30 41.87 54.14
CA LYS A 488 -1.25 42.24 55.20
C LYS A 488 -2.62 42.64 54.64
N TYR A 489 -2.68 43.17 53.41
CA TYR A 489 -3.94 43.39 52.71
C TYR A 489 -4.47 42.11 52.06
N GLU A 490 -3.65 41.21 51.52
CA GLU A 490 -4.08 39.88 51.03
C GLU A 490 -4.69 39.05 52.16
N LYS A 491 -3.99 38.90 53.30
CA LYS A 491 -4.51 38.19 54.50
C LYS A 491 -5.71 38.90 55.17
N LYS A 492 -6.04 40.13 54.77
CA LYS A 492 -7.29 40.81 55.16
C LYS A 492 -8.40 40.61 54.12
N LEU A 493 -8.07 40.71 52.83
CA LEU A 493 -9.01 40.50 51.72
C LEU A 493 -9.54 39.07 51.72
N LYS A 494 -8.66 38.06 51.86
CA LYS A 494 -9.05 36.65 51.94
C LYS A 494 -10.10 36.41 53.05
N ARG A 495 -9.83 36.87 54.28
CA ARG A 495 -10.78 36.77 55.40
C ARG A 495 -12.09 37.52 55.15
N LEU A 496 -12.05 38.74 54.59
CA LEU A 496 -13.27 39.47 54.24
C LEU A 496 -14.08 38.76 53.13
N THR A 497 -13.43 38.06 52.21
CA THR A 497 -14.08 37.23 51.19
C THR A 497 -14.70 35.98 51.82
N GLU A 498 -13.98 35.29 52.72
CA GLU A 498 -14.48 34.12 53.46
C GLU A 498 -15.69 34.49 54.35
N GLU A 499 -15.57 35.56 55.16
CA GLU A 499 -16.66 36.16 55.93
C GLU A 499 -17.85 36.53 55.02
N ARG A 500 -17.59 37.05 53.81
CA ARG A 500 -18.64 37.44 52.87
C ARG A 500 -19.33 36.24 52.20
N ILE A 501 -18.61 35.15 51.93
CA ILE A 501 -19.18 33.90 51.42
C ILE A 501 -20.13 33.32 52.47
N LEU A 502 -19.66 33.15 53.71
CA LEU A 502 -20.47 32.63 54.82
C LEU A 502 -21.75 33.47 55.04
N GLN A 503 -21.63 34.80 55.07
CA GLN A 503 -22.79 35.71 55.16
C GLN A 503 -23.79 35.56 54.00
N LEU A 504 -23.32 35.21 52.80
CA LEU A 504 -24.19 34.98 51.64
C LEU A 504 -24.86 33.59 51.69
N GLU A 505 -24.17 32.59 52.24
CA GLU A 505 -24.73 31.25 52.46
C GLU A 505 -25.79 31.26 53.56
N ASP A 506 -25.52 31.88 54.70
CA ASP A 506 -26.48 32.13 55.78
C ASP A 506 -27.73 32.85 55.27
N LEU A 507 -27.54 33.94 54.51
CA LEU A 507 -28.65 34.72 53.93
C LEU A 507 -29.52 33.87 53.00
N ARG A 508 -28.91 33.03 52.15
CA ARG A 508 -29.65 32.10 51.27
C ARG A 508 -30.38 31.03 52.08
N GLN A 509 -29.76 30.50 53.14
CA GLN A 509 -30.36 29.47 53.98
C GLN A 509 -31.58 30.00 54.74
N VAL A 510 -31.45 31.14 55.44
CA VAL A 510 -32.57 31.82 56.12
C VAL A 510 -33.70 32.15 55.13
N LYS A 511 -33.36 32.54 53.90
CA LYS A 511 -34.34 32.82 52.84
C LYS A 511 -35.07 31.56 52.35
N ARG A 512 -34.40 30.41 52.21
CA ARG A 512 -35.06 29.11 51.94
C ARG A 512 -35.96 28.69 53.09
N GLU A 513 -35.52 28.84 54.33
CA GLU A 513 -36.29 28.49 55.52
C GLU A 513 -37.56 29.36 55.63
N ALA A 514 -37.46 30.66 55.42
CA ALA A 514 -38.60 31.57 55.35
C ALA A 514 -39.59 31.20 54.23
N LEU A 515 -39.09 30.82 53.04
CA LEU A 515 -39.95 30.34 51.93
C LEU A 515 -40.63 29.00 52.26
N LYS A 516 -39.90 28.05 52.88
CA LYS A 516 -40.46 26.76 53.33
C LYS A 516 -41.53 26.96 54.42
N ALA A 517 -41.29 27.85 55.37
CA ALA A 517 -42.26 28.23 56.40
C ALA A 517 -43.54 28.84 55.79
N ALA A 518 -43.41 29.78 54.85
CA ALA A 518 -44.55 30.39 54.18
C ALA A 518 -45.35 29.41 53.29
N VAL A 519 -44.70 28.39 52.69
CA VAL A 519 -45.41 27.29 52.01
C VAL A 519 -46.19 26.45 53.04
N SER A 520 -45.55 26.08 54.15
CA SER A 520 -46.17 25.31 55.25
C SER A 520 -47.38 26.02 55.85
N GLU A 521 -47.30 27.34 56.04
CA GLU A 521 -48.42 28.20 56.48
C GLU A 521 -49.60 28.13 55.50
N LYS A 522 -49.34 28.25 54.18
CA LYS A 522 -50.39 28.13 53.15
C LYS A 522 -50.98 26.72 53.09
N ASP A 523 -50.18 25.68 53.31
CA ASP A 523 -50.66 24.29 53.38
C ASP A 523 -51.50 24.01 54.63
N ALA A 524 -51.14 24.58 55.79
CA ALA A 524 -51.96 24.53 56.99
C ALA A 524 -53.32 25.25 56.79
N HIS A 525 -53.32 26.42 56.13
CA HIS A 525 -54.56 27.13 55.79
C HIS A 525 -55.44 26.38 54.78
N LEU A 526 -54.84 25.71 53.78
CA LEU A 526 -55.57 24.84 52.86
C LEU A 526 -56.21 23.65 53.59
N ALA A 527 -55.43 22.93 54.40
CA ALA A 527 -55.93 21.79 55.16
C ALA A 527 -57.06 22.16 56.13
N LEU A 528 -56.96 23.31 56.82
CA LEU A 528 -58.04 23.83 57.68
C LEU A 528 -59.32 24.16 56.89
N LEU A 529 -59.19 24.75 55.70
CA LEU A 529 -60.32 25.09 54.84
C LEU A 529 -60.98 23.83 54.25
N GLU A 530 -60.20 22.84 53.84
CA GLU A 530 -60.67 21.52 53.38
C GLU A 530 -61.41 20.77 54.50
N LEU A 531 -60.84 20.70 55.71
CA LEU A 531 -61.48 20.11 56.89
C LEU A 531 -62.78 20.83 57.30
N SER A 532 -62.90 22.14 57.08
CA SER A 532 -64.14 22.89 57.33
C SER A 532 -65.27 22.54 56.35
N GLY A 533 -64.91 21.99 55.19
CA GLY A 533 -65.79 21.70 54.05
C GLY A 533 -66.18 22.95 53.28
N ILE A 534 -65.72 23.05 52.03
CA ILE A 534 -66.07 24.12 51.08
C ILE A 534 -67.56 24.02 50.75
N LYS A 535 -68.37 24.95 51.26
CA LYS A 535 -69.84 24.96 51.16
C LYS A 535 -70.39 26.21 50.45
N THR A 536 -69.53 27.16 50.12
CA THR A 536 -69.89 28.44 49.51
C THR A 536 -68.89 28.82 48.41
N ALA A 537 -69.33 29.60 47.43
CA ALA A 537 -68.46 30.05 46.32
C ALA A 537 -67.23 30.81 46.84
N ALA A 538 -67.40 31.70 47.82
CA ALA A 538 -66.31 32.46 48.43
C ALA A 538 -65.27 31.58 49.14
N GLN A 539 -65.66 30.43 49.73
CA GLN A 539 -64.70 29.45 50.26
C GLN A 539 -63.92 28.73 49.15
N SER A 540 -64.53 28.46 47.99
CA SER A 540 -63.83 27.88 46.83
C SER A 540 -62.81 28.88 46.27
N GLU A 541 -63.24 30.13 46.05
CA GLU A 541 -62.39 31.22 45.58
C GLU A 541 -61.20 31.47 46.53
N HIS A 542 -61.44 31.44 47.84
CA HIS A 542 -60.37 31.51 48.84
C HIS A 542 -59.43 30.28 48.81
N ALA A 543 -59.95 29.06 48.58
CA ALA A 543 -59.12 27.87 48.42
C ALA A 543 -58.25 27.97 47.15
N ASP A 544 -58.79 28.48 46.05
CA ASP A 544 -58.08 28.61 44.78
C ASP A 544 -57.04 29.76 44.82
N GLN A 545 -57.32 30.85 45.53
CA GLN A 545 -56.32 31.88 45.84
C GLN A 545 -55.18 31.34 46.72
N LEU A 546 -55.48 30.52 47.74
CA LEU A 546 -54.45 29.86 48.55
C LEU A 546 -53.58 28.90 47.71
N LYS A 547 -54.17 28.12 46.80
CA LYS A 547 -53.43 27.27 45.85
C LYS A 547 -52.54 28.10 44.92
N ALA A 548 -53.02 29.24 44.44
CA ALA A 548 -52.24 30.14 43.59
C ALA A 548 -51.06 30.79 44.34
N ASP A 549 -51.27 31.25 45.58
CA ASP A 549 -50.21 31.74 46.46
C ASP A 549 -49.17 30.66 46.76
N ARG A 550 -49.62 29.45 47.13
CA ARG A 550 -48.77 28.29 47.39
C ARG A 550 -47.90 27.96 46.18
N LYS A 551 -48.48 27.89 44.98
CA LYS A 551 -47.75 27.65 43.73
C LYS A 551 -46.68 28.73 43.50
N ARG A 552 -47.03 30.01 43.70
CA ARG A 552 -46.09 31.14 43.57
C ARG A 552 -44.94 31.08 44.59
N LEU A 553 -45.18 30.58 45.80
CA LEU A 553 -44.14 30.38 46.81
C LEU A 553 -43.23 29.19 46.48
N LEU A 554 -43.79 28.08 46.00
CA LEU A 554 -43.02 26.92 45.51
C LEU A 554 -42.14 27.28 44.30
N GLU A 555 -42.64 28.07 43.36
CA GLU A 555 -41.85 28.59 42.23
C GLU A 555 -40.71 29.52 42.68
N LYS A 556 -40.91 30.30 43.76
CA LYS A 556 -39.84 31.11 44.37
C LYS A 556 -38.80 30.26 45.10
N LEU A 557 -39.24 29.22 45.81
CA LEU A 557 -38.36 28.29 46.51
C LEU A 557 -37.48 27.51 45.52
N LYS A 558 -38.07 26.92 44.47
CA LYS A 558 -37.33 26.22 43.40
C LYS A 558 -36.24 27.10 42.79
N LYS A 559 -36.56 28.38 42.51
CA LYS A 559 -35.60 29.37 41.98
C LYS A 559 -34.51 29.81 42.96
N GLU A 560 -34.66 29.53 44.26
CA GLU A 560 -33.63 29.78 45.28
C GLU A 560 -32.77 28.54 45.55
N ASP A 561 -33.36 27.34 45.40
CA ASP A 561 -32.65 26.08 45.45
C ASP A 561 -31.77 25.90 44.19
N GLU A 562 -32.29 26.21 42.99
CA GLU A 562 -31.53 26.28 41.72
C GLU A 562 -30.30 27.19 41.85
N LYS A 563 -30.51 28.43 42.28
CA LYS A 563 -29.44 29.41 42.52
C LYS A 563 -28.46 29.02 43.62
N SER A 564 -28.84 28.13 44.53
CA SER A 564 -27.87 27.57 45.47
C SER A 564 -26.84 26.71 44.76
N ILE A 565 -27.29 25.88 43.82
CA ILE A 565 -26.48 24.84 43.19
C ILE A 565 -25.50 25.50 42.22
N GLU A 566 -25.98 26.43 41.39
CA GLU A 566 -25.16 27.27 40.50
C GLU A 566 -24.00 27.93 41.27
N LEU A 567 -24.34 28.70 42.32
CA LEU A 567 -23.37 29.48 43.09
C LEU A 567 -22.56 28.66 44.11
N SER A 568 -22.79 27.34 44.23
CA SER A 568 -21.91 26.40 44.95
C SER A 568 -20.96 25.63 44.01
N VAL A 569 -21.19 25.67 42.69
CA VAL A 569 -20.24 25.19 41.68
C VAL A 569 -19.24 26.29 41.33
N GLU A 570 -19.72 27.52 41.12
CA GLU A 570 -18.88 28.70 40.85
C GLU A 570 -17.98 29.11 42.02
N SER A 571 -18.29 28.71 43.25
CA SER A 571 -17.48 29.01 44.44
C SER A 571 -16.32 28.03 44.67
N SER A 572 -16.12 27.05 43.77
CA SER A 572 -14.87 26.29 43.75
C SER A 572 -13.70 27.23 43.39
N PRO A 573 -12.55 27.18 44.10
CA PRO A 573 -11.47 28.15 43.92
C PRO A 573 -10.71 27.87 42.62
N THR A 574 -11.30 28.29 41.50
CA THR A 574 -10.58 28.46 40.24
C THR A 574 -9.52 29.54 40.47
N ASP A 575 -8.24 29.17 40.35
CA ASP A 575 -7.12 30.06 40.69
C ASP A 575 -7.23 31.39 39.93
N ALA A 576 -7.45 32.48 40.67
CA ALA A 576 -7.67 33.80 40.09
C ALA A 576 -6.38 34.29 39.42
N GLU A 577 -6.34 34.19 38.10
CA GLU A 577 -5.16 34.29 37.20
C GLU A 577 -4.55 35.70 37.07
N GLY A 578 -4.84 36.61 38.03
CA GLY A 578 -4.47 38.02 37.99
C GLY A 578 -3.42 38.47 39.03
N THR A 579 -3.03 37.62 39.98
CA THR A 579 -2.11 38.00 41.08
C THR A 579 -0.87 37.09 41.10
N PRO A 580 0.36 37.62 41.24
CA PRO A 580 1.58 36.81 41.27
C PRO A 580 1.76 36.07 42.62
N GLN A 581 0.95 35.03 42.85
CA GLN A 581 0.92 34.22 44.08
C GLN A 581 2.30 33.65 44.51
N LEU A 582 3.25 33.55 43.58
CA LEU A 582 4.61 33.07 43.79
C LEU A 582 5.49 34.02 44.64
N LEU A 583 5.11 35.30 44.80
CA LEU A 583 5.78 36.20 45.74
C LEU A 583 5.38 35.89 47.20
N THR A 584 4.10 35.58 47.44
CA THR A 584 3.59 35.33 48.80
C THR A 584 4.07 33.97 49.32
N LYS A 585 4.03 32.91 48.51
CA LYS A 585 4.49 31.55 48.88
C LYS A 585 5.99 31.44 49.21
N VAL A 586 6.83 32.40 48.78
CA VAL A 586 8.28 32.43 49.10
C VAL A 586 8.57 33.13 50.43
N LEU A 587 7.59 33.81 51.03
CA LEU A 587 7.71 34.50 52.31
C LEU A 587 7.12 33.74 53.51
N GLU A 588 6.33 32.69 53.28
CA GLU A 588 5.66 31.93 54.34
C GLU A 588 6.55 30.85 54.99
N THR A 589 7.83 30.76 54.61
CA THR A 589 8.79 29.75 55.13
C THR A 589 9.80 30.33 56.12
N SER A 590 9.43 31.33 56.93
CA SER A 590 10.39 32.09 57.76
C SER A 590 9.98 32.35 59.21
N ASP A 591 8.69 32.37 59.55
CA ASP A 591 8.19 32.69 60.89
C ASP A 591 6.91 31.88 61.15
N ASP A 592 7.02 30.74 61.84
CA ASP A 592 5.97 30.04 62.63
C ASP A 592 6.61 28.77 63.25
N ASP A 593 7.54 28.96 64.19
CA ASP A 593 8.00 27.91 65.13
C ASP A 593 7.04 27.90 66.34
N ASP A 594 6.16 26.91 66.44
CA ASP A 594 5.57 26.51 67.73
C ASP A 594 5.05 25.04 67.68
N GLU A 595 5.08 24.38 68.84
CA GLU A 595 4.83 22.94 69.05
C GLU A 595 3.41 22.45 68.68
N GLU A 596 3.32 21.32 67.96
CA GLU A 596 2.90 20.05 68.62
C GLU A 596 3.10 18.78 67.77
N THR A 597 3.75 17.78 68.39
CA THR A 597 3.69 16.31 68.20
C THR A 597 3.33 15.66 66.85
N ALA A 598 4.21 14.76 66.39
CA ALA A 598 4.00 13.91 65.22
C ALA A 598 3.03 12.72 65.46
N ASN A 599 2.38 12.26 64.37
CA ASN A 599 2.09 10.82 64.18
C ASN A 599 1.91 10.41 62.70
N ASP A 600 2.94 9.75 62.18
CA ASP A 600 2.89 8.52 61.35
C ASP A 600 1.63 8.22 60.52
N ARG A 601 1.72 8.40 59.18
CA ARG A 601 1.87 7.23 58.28
C ARG A 601 2.29 7.55 56.85
N CYS A 602 3.20 6.73 56.34
CA CYS A 602 3.78 6.86 55.01
C CYS A 602 2.87 6.25 53.92
N SER A 603 2.88 6.85 52.74
CA SER A 603 2.46 6.17 51.51
C SER A 603 3.52 5.14 51.08
N ASP A 604 3.11 4.14 50.31
CA ASP A 604 3.56 4.03 48.92
C ASP A 604 2.90 2.86 48.17
N SER A 605 2.65 3.10 46.88
CA SER A 605 2.30 2.05 45.91
C SER A 605 3.31 2.13 44.78
N ASN A 606 4.10 1.07 44.58
CA ASN A 606 5.12 1.02 43.53
C ASN A 606 4.89 -0.16 42.58
N SER A 607 4.99 0.14 41.27
CA SER A 607 4.68 -0.78 40.16
C SER A 607 5.89 -1.64 39.79
N PRO A 608 5.73 -2.90 39.33
CA PRO A 608 6.84 -3.85 39.21
C PRO A 608 7.74 -3.63 37.99
N ARG A 609 9.01 -4.05 38.12
CA ARG A 609 9.91 -4.31 36.98
C ARG A 609 9.99 -5.81 36.69
N PRO A 610 10.11 -6.23 35.42
CA PRO A 610 10.50 -7.60 35.09
C PRO A 610 12.01 -7.81 35.36
N ALA A 611 12.38 -9.00 35.79
CA ALA A 611 13.77 -9.43 35.94
C ALA A 611 14.18 -10.37 34.80
N THR A 612 15.40 -10.20 34.28
CA THR A 612 15.96 -11.02 33.19
C THR A 612 16.58 -12.32 33.71
N THR A 613 16.54 -13.36 32.87
CA THR A 613 17.09 -14.70 33.16
C THR A 613 18.62 -14.74 33.25
N ASN A 614 19.14 -15.42 34.27
CA ASN A 614 20.41 -16.18 34.39
C ASN A 614 20.53 -16.61 35.88
N GLY A 615 21.04 -17.77 36.28
CA GLY A 615 21.51 -18.95 35.52
C GLY A 615 22.47 -19.76 36.41
N GLU A 616 22.18 -21.06 36.62
CA GLU A 616 22.99 -22.02 37.42
C GLU A 616 23.05 -21.70 38.95
N SER A 617 23.31 -22.63 39.90
CA SER A 617 23.61 -24.08 39.84
C SER A 617 23.22 -24.80 41.15
N CYS A 618 23.19 -26.15 41.16
CA CYS A 618 23.27 -27.08 42.33
C CYS A 618 22.26 -26.91 43.50
N ALA A 619 21.60 -27.92 44.09
CA ALA A 619 21.81 -29.37 44.18
C ALA A 619 20.66 -30.04 45.00
N ASP A 620 20.70 -31.38 45.02
CA ASP A 620 20.13 -32.35 46.00
C ASP A 620 18.60 -32.58 46.14
N SER A 621 18.27 -33.90 46.10
CA SER A 621 16.98 -34.60 46.33
C SER A 621 15.93 -34.54 45.23
#